data_AF-A0A2M7VJM3-F1
#
_entry.id   AF-A0A2M7VJM3-F1
#
_cell.length_a   1.000
_cell.length_b   1.000
_cell.length_c   1.000
_cell.angle_alpha   90.00
_cell.angle_beta   90.00
_cell.angle_gamma   90.00
#
_symmetry.space_group_name_H-M   'P 1'
#
loop_
_entity.id
_entity.type
_entity.pdbx_description
1 polymer ?
#
loop_
_entity_poly.entity_id
_entity_poly.type
_entity_poly.pdbx_seq_one_letter_code
_entity_poly.pdbx_strand_id
1 'polypeptide(L)'
;MADNQKIESLINIISLMLNTVGKKLTEEEKELLSSNKKLEQLNDEQKTVLGNIYSNMLKGYLSLAVKGHQFTDPDRIKEMFEKTLEENYPEASESFIKFAVSYWTFKIHLWHDFNELTTHPAYQLLGSLEFDIARIFFPTPGPFSEPSAEREKVQREILKEFDIDIEDFIRGNPILIRDRQRGI
;
A
#
# COMPACT_ATOMS: atom_id res chain seq x y z
N MET A 1 -22.40 -6.92 -5.37
CA MET A 1 -21.36 -7.92 -5.70
C MET A 1 -21.45 -9.00 -4.64
N ALA A 2 -21.49 -10.28 -5.02
CA ALA A 2 -21.52 -11.38 -4.04
C ALA A 2 -20.15 -11.49 -3.33
N ASP A 3 -20.12 -11.92 -2.07
CA ASP A 3 -18.88 -11.99 -1.27
C ASP A 3 -17.77 -12.77 -1.97
N ASN A 4 -18.09 -13.87 -2.67
CA ASN A 4 -17.12 -14.64 -3.45
C ASN A 4 -16.45 -13.82 -4.56
N GLN A 5 -17.18 -12.95 -5.25
CA GLN A 5 -16.63 -12.07 -6.30
C GLN A 5 -15.71 -11.00 -5.68
N LYS A 6 -16.04 -10.53 -4.47
CA LYS A 6 -15.22 -9.57 -3.73
C LYS A 6 -13.91 -10.20 -3.26
N ILE A 7 -13.96 -11.42 -2.73
CA ILE A 7 -12.77 -12.19 -2.33
C ILE A 7 -11.88 -12.46 -3.54
N GLU A 8 -12.45 -12.88 -4.66
CA GLU A 8 -11.71 -13.09 -5.92
C GLU A 8 -11.01 -11.79 -6.37
N SER A 9 -11.68 -10.64 -6.22
CA SER A 9 -11.08 -9.34 -6.51
C SER A 9 -9.86 -9.04 -5.62
N LEU A 10 -9.93 -9.32 -4.31
CA LEU A 10 -8.78 -9.19 -3.41
C LEU A 10 -7.61 -10.10 -3.83
N ILE A 11 -7.90 -11.35 -4.21
CA ILE A 11 -6.89 -12.30 -4.69
C ILE A 11 -6.27 -11.86 -6.00
N ASN A 12 -7.05 -11.23 -6.88
CA ASN A 12 -6.54 -10.66 -8.13
C ASN A 12 -5.59 -9.48 -7.88
N ILE A 13 -5.87 -8.64 -6.88
CA ILE A 13 -4.96 -7.56 -6.45
C ILE A 13 -3.63 -8.16 -5.94
N ILE A 14 -3.70 -9.18 -5.08
CA ILE A 14 -2.51 -9.89 -4.60
C ILE A 14 -1.73 -10.50 -5.76
N SER A 15 -2.42 -11.18 -6.68
CA SER A 15 -1.82 -11.81 -7.85
C SER A 15 -1.15 -10.79 -8.75
N LEU A 16 -1.76 -9.62 -8.96
CA LEU A 16 -1.17 -8.50 -9.69
C LEU A 16 0.17 -8.10 -9.07
N MET A 17 0.22 -7.87 -7.76
CA MET A 17 1.46 -7.52 -7.06
C MET A 17 2.53 -8.61 -7.22
N LEU A 18 2.17 -9.88 -7.00
CA LEU A 18 3.12 -11.00 -7.12
C LEU A 18 3.66 -11.16 -8.55
N ASN A 19 2.82 -10.98 -9.56
CA ASN A 19 3.23 -11.09 -10.96
C ASN A 19 4.32 -10.08 -11.32
N THR A 20 4.31 -8.88 -10.72
CA THR A 20 5.37 -7.88 -10.98
C THR A 20 6.75 -8.29 -10.50
N VAL A 21 6.84 -9.26 -9.59
CA VAL A 21 8.10 -9.84 -9.08
C VAL A 21 8.32 -11.28 -9.57
N GLY A 22 7.58 -11.70 -10.61
CA GLY A 22 7.72 -13.02 -11.22
C GLY A 22 7.20 -14.17 -10.35
N LYS A 23 6.33 -13.88 -9.37
CA LYS A 23 5.69 -14.88 -8.50
C LYS A 23 4.22 -15.07 -8.89
N LYS A 24 3.69 -16.24 -8.57
CA LYS A 24 2.28 -16.60 -8.80
C LYS A 24 1.76 -17.34 -7.59
N LEU A 25 0.48 -17.13 -7.26
CA LEU A 25 -0.20 -17.91 -6.24
C LEU A 25 -0.41 -19.34 -6.71
N THR A 26 -0.16 -20.32 -5.83
CA THR A 26 -0.66 -21.69 -6.01
C THR A 26 -2.15 -21.76 -5.69
N GLU A 27 -2.80 -22.88 -6.01
CA GLU A 27 -4.21 -23.08 -5.66
C GLU A 27 -4.41 -23.17 -4.15
N GLU A 28 -3.49 -23.82 -3.42
CA GLU A 28 -3.54 -23.89 -1.96
C GLU A 28 -3.40 -22.51 -1.30
N GLU A 29 -2.56 -21.64 -1.86
CA GLU A 29 -2.42 -20.25 -1.39
C GLU A 29 -3.70 -19.45 -1.65
N LYS A 30 -4.35 -19.64 -2.80
CA LYS A 30 -5.65 -19.00 -3.09
C LYS A 30 -6.75 -19.49 -2.15
N GLU A 31 -6.80 -20.79 -1.86
CA GLU A 31 -7.74 -21.37 -0.90
C GLU A 31 -7.52 -20.80 0.51
N LEU A 32 -6.25 -20.69 0.94
CA LEU A 32 -5.90 -20.07 2.21
C LEU A 32 -6.36 -18.61 2.27
N LEU A 33 -6.05 -17.83 1.23
CA LEU A 33 -6.42 -16.42 1.12
C LEU A 33 -7.95 -16.20 1.08
N SER A 34 -8.69 -17.16 0.50
CA SER A 34 -10.15 -17.14 0.41
C SER A 34 -10.84 -17.57 1.71
N SER A 35 -10.13 -18.26 2.60
CA SER A 35 -10.72 -18.83 3.81
C SER A 35 -11.32 -17.74 4.70
N ASN A 36 -12.43 -18.05 5.39
CA ASN A 36 -13.02 -17.15 6.37
C ASN A 36 -12.38 -17.38 7.75
N LYS A 37 -11.10 -17.04 7.86
CA LYS A 37 -10.29 -17.20 9.07
C LYS A 37 -9.46 -15.95 9.31
N LYS A 38 -9.49 -15.45 10.54
CA LYS A 38 -8.58 -14.38 10.95
C LYS A 38 -7.14 -14.90 11.04
N LEU A 39 -6.14 -14.03 10.82
CA LEU A 39 -4.72 -14.38 10.91
C LEU A 39 -4.35 -15.08 12.24
N GLU A 40 -4.93 -14.65 13.36
CA GLU A 40 -4.71 -15.27 14.67
C GLU A 40 -5.20 -16.72 14.77
N GLN A 41 -6.11 -17.16 13.91
CA GLN A 41 -6.66 -18.52 13.86
C GLN A 41 -5.85 -19.47 12.97
N LEU A 42 -4.85 -18.95 12.25
CA LEU A 42 -3.99 -19.73 11.38
C LEU A 42 -2.91 -20.47 12.18
N ASN A 43 -2.54 -21.65 11.71
CA ASN A 43 -1.38 -22.39 12.24
C ASN A 43 -0.06 -21.75 11.76
N ASP A 44 1.06 -22.19 12.33
CA ASP A 44 2.37 -21.59 12.05
C ASP A 44 2.83 -21.78 10.60
N GLU A 45 2.46 -22.89 9.97
CA GLU A 45 2.74 -23.17 8.56
C GLU A 45 1.99 -22.18 7.65
N GLN A 46 0.70 -21.97 7.88
CA GLN A 46 -0.13 -21.01 7.17
C GLN A 46 0.38 -19.58 7.34
N LYS A 47 0.79 -19.21 8.56
CA LYS A 47 1.41 -17.89 8.83
C LYS A 47 2.73 -17.72 8.07
N THR A 48 3.54 -18.78 7.97
CA THR A 48 4.78 -18.77 7.20
C THR A 48 4.51 -18.56 5.71
N VAL A 49 3.51 -19.24 5.16
CA VAL A 49 3.06 -19.05 3.76
C VAL A 49 2.61 -17.59 3.55
N LEU A 50 1.75 -17.06 4.40
CA LEU A 50 1.30 -15.66 4.28
C LEU A 50 2.44 -14.65 4.42
N GLY A 51 3.44 -14.90 5.27
CA GLY A 51 4.63 -14.05 5.39
C GLY A 51 5.47 -14.02 4.12
N ASN A 52 5.58 -15.15 3.41
CA ASN A 52 6.25 -15.23 2.12
C ASN A 52 5.46 -14.48 1.03
N ILE A 53 4.14 -14.63 1.01
CA ILE A 53 3.27 -13.88 0.10
C ILE A 53 3.42 -12.38 0.38
N TYR A 54 3.34 -11.96 1.64
CA TYR A 54 3.49 -10.56 2.06
C TYR A 54 4.80 -9.94 1.57
N SER A 55 5.92 -10.62 1.80
CA SER A 55 7.24 -10.10 1.44
C SER A 55 7.37 -9.84 -0.08
N ASN A 56 6.77 -10.70 -0.89
CA ASN A 56 6.72 -10.51 -2.35
C ASN A 56 5.70 -9.44 -2.76
N MET A 57 4.55 -9.39 -2.08
CA MET A 57 3.52 -8.35 -2.30
C MET A 57 4.06 -6.96 -2.03
N LEU A 58 4.80 -6.74 -0.94
CA LEU A 58 5.40 -5.45 -0.61
C LEU A 58 6.31 -4.95 -1.74
N LYS A 59 7.20 -5.82 -2.24
CA LYS A 59 8.07 -5.49 -3.38
C LYS A 59 7.26 -5.20 -4.65
N GLY A 60 6.23 -6.00 -4.90
CA GLY A 60 5.39 -5.83 -6.07
C GLY A 60 4.56 -4.55 -6.04
N TYR A 61 4.00 -4.23 -4.87
CA TYR A 61 3.31 -2.97 -4.62
C TYR A 61 4.22 -1.77 -4.86
N LEU A 62 5.44 -1.78 -4.31
CA LEU A 62 6.40 -0.70 -4.53
C LEU A 62 6.76 -0.54 -6.02
N SER A 63 6.94 -1.65 -6.75
CA SER A 63 7.17 -1.65 -8.21
C SER A 63 6.01 -1.04 -9.01
N LEU A 64 4.77 -1.26 -8.55
CA LEU A 64 3.57 -0.63 -9.11
C LEU A 64 3.49 0.86 -8.72
N ALA A 65 3.79 1.18 -7.47
CA ALA A 65 3.64 2.51 -6.91
C ALA A 65 4.58 3.54 -7.53
N VAL A 66 5.85 3.18 -7.75
CA VAL A 66 6.82 4.06 -8.43
C VAL A 66 6.40 4.39 -9.88
N LYS A 67 5.54 3.57 -10.48
CA LYS A 67 5.00 3.76 -11.84
C LYS A 67 3.66 4.49 -11.85
N GLY A 68 3.08 4.82 -10.70
CA GLY A 68 1.77 5.46 -10.63
C GLY A 68 0.60 4.54 -10.95
N HIS A 69 0.72 3.24 -10.67
CA HIS A 69 -0.37 2.30 -10.90
C HIS A 69 -1.62 2.65 -10.07
N GLN A 70 -2.77 2.65 -10.71
CA GLN A 70 -4.05 2.98 -10.08
C GLN A 70 -4.85 1.70 -9.81
N PHE A 71 -5.19 1.45 -8.55
CA PHE A 71 -5.98 0.26 -8.17
C PHE A 71 -7.49 0.47 -8.36
N THR A 72 -7.91 1.72 -8.51
CA THR A 72 -9.26 2.14 -8.84
C THR A 72 -9.20 3.50 -9.54
N ASP A 73 -10.34 4.04 -9.96
CA ASP A 73 -10.41 5.34 -10.63
C ASP A 73 -9.82 6.46 -9.73
N PRO A 74 -8.82 7.23 -10.20
CA PRO A 74 -8.22 8.31 -9.43
C PRO A 74 -9.18 9.45 -9.11
N ASP A 75 -10.26 9.64 -9.87
CA ASP A 75 -11.28 10.67 -9.58
C ASP A 75 -11.96 10.42 -8.23
N ARG A 76 -12.01 9.15 -7.79
CA ARG A 76 -12.52 8.77 -6.46
C ARG A 76 -11.74 9.42 -5.32
N ILE A 77 -10.48 9.82 -5.52
CA ILE A 77 -9.71 10.56 -4.50
C ILE A 77 -10.41 11.89 -4.19
N LYS A 78 -10.81 12.62 -5.23
CA LYS A 78 -11.51 13.89 -5.07
C LYS A 78 -12.92 13.69 -4.52
N GLU A 79 -13.63 12.66 -4.98
CA GLU A 79 -14.96 12.33 -4.44
C GLU A 79 -14.91 12.02 -2.94
N MET A 80 -13.87 11.30 -2.49
CA MET A 80 -13.73 10.85 -1.10
C MET A 80 -13.13 11.91 -0.17
N PHE A 81 -12.21 12.76 -0.66
CA PHE A 81 -11.43 13.69 0.16
C PHE A 81 -11.63 15.16 -0.23
N GLU A 82 -12.59 15.46 -1.12
CA GLU A 82 -12.98 16.78 -1.63
C GLU A 82 -11.88 17.55 -2.37
N LYS A 83 -10.70 16.95 -2.54
CA LYS A 83 -9.51 17.55 -3.13
C LYS A 83 -8.75 16.54 -3.98
N THR A 84 -8.11 17.00 -5.05
CA THR A 84 -7.14 16.19 -5.80
C THR A 84 -5.85 15.99 -5.00
N LEU A 85 -4.95 15.15 -5.50
CA LEU A 85 -3.64 14.97 -4.88
C LEU A 85 -2.81 16.24 -4.97
N GLU A 86 -2.82 16.92 -6.11
CA GLU A 86 -2.11 18.17 -6.36
C GLU A 86 -2.60 19.29 -5.43
N GLU A 87 -3.90 19.32 -5.13
CA GLU A 87 -4.48 20.26 -4.16
C GLU A 87 -4.09 19.94 -2.71
N ASN A 88 -3.96 18.66 -2.35
CA ASN A 88 -3.51 18.23 -1.02
C ASN A 88 -1.99 18.34 -0.83
N TYR A 89 -1.25 18.25 -1.93
CA TYR A 89 0.20 18.18 -2.01
C TYR A 89 0.75 19.17 -3.04
N PRO A 90 0.53 20.48 -2.87
CA PRO A 90 0.96 21.48 -3.85
C PRO A 90 2.48 21.57 -4.00
N GLU A 91 3.23 21.07 -3.02
CA GLU A 91 4.69 21.04 -3.02
C GLU A 91 5.26 19.75 -3.62
N ALA A 92 4.41 18.80 -4.02
CA ALA A 92 4.86 17.48 -4.44
C ALA A 92 5.57 17.49 -5.78
N SER A 93 6.60 16.67 -5.90
CA SER A 93 7.18 16.31 -7.19
C SER A 93 6.31 15.30 -7.94
N GLU A 94 6.54 15.16 -9.24
CA GLU A 94 5.85 14.16 -10.07
C GLU A 94 6.09 12.74 -9.54
N SER A 95 7.32 12.44 -9.12
CA SER A 95 7.69 11.14 -8.53
C SER A 95 6.86 10.84 -7.26
N PHE A 96 6.66 11.85 -6.42
CA PHE A 96 5.80 11.72 -5.24
C PHE A 96 4.32 11.53 -5.62
N ILE A 97 3.80 12.32 -6.57
CA ILE A 97 2.39 12.22 -7.01
C ILE A 97 2.08 10.84 -7.59
N LYS A 98 2.98 10.24 -8.38
CA LYS A 98 2.83 8.85 -8.87
C LYS A 98 2.71 7.85 -7.72
N PHE A 99 3.56 7.97 -6.73
CA PHE A 99 3.48 7.10 -5.56
C PHE A 99 2.19 7.33 -4.78
N ALA A 100 1.81 8.60 -4.59
CA ALA A 100 0.60 8.99 -3.86
C ALA A 100 -0.68 8.48 -4.54
N VAL A 101 -0.82 8.58 -5.87
CA VAL A 101 -2.01 8.07 -6.56
C VAL A 101 -2.17 6.57 -6.37
N SER A 102 -1.05 5.84 -6.38
CA SER A 102 -1.07 4.39 -6.16
C SER A 102 -1.51 4.04 -4.74
N TYR A 103 -1.03 4.77 -3.74
CA TYR A 103 -1.45 4.58 -2.35
C TYR A 103 -2.91 4.95 -2.11
N TRP A 104 -3.35 6.12 -2.55
CA TRP A 104 -4.71 6.59 -2.27
C TRP A 104 -5.75 5.77 -3.02
N THR A 105 -5.51 5.40 -4.27
CA THR A 105 -6.41 4.47 -5.00
C THR A 105 -6.43 3.08 -4.36
N PHE A 106 -5.29 2.57 -3.90
CA PHE A 106 -5.22 1.30 -3.18
C PHE A 106 -6.03 1.34 -1.88
N LYS A 107 -5.83 2.39 -1.07
CA LYS A 107 -6.54 2.59 0.19
C LYS A 107 -8.05 2.70 -0.03
N ILE A 108 -8.47 3.50 -1.02
CA ILE A 108 -9.90 3.65 -1.35
C ILE A 108 -10.48 2.28 -1.71
N HIS A 109 -9.83 1.57 -2.63
CA HIS A 109 -10.30 0.27 -3.09
C HIS A 109 -10.42 -0.72 -1.91
N LEU A 110 -9.41 -0.80 -1.06
CA LEU A 110 -9.40 -1.71 0.09
C LEU A 110 -10.45 -1.33 1.15
N TRP A 111 -10.49 -0.08 1.59
CA TRP A 111 -11.28 0.35 2.74
C TRP A 111 -12.74 0.67 2.42
N HIS A 112 -13.05 1.00 1.17
CA HIS A 112 -14.42 1.33 0.76
C HIS A 112 -15.12 0.20 0.02
N ASP A 113 -14.39 -0.58 -0.80
CA ASP A 113 -15.05 -1.60 -1.62
C ASP A 113 -15.10 -2.97 -0.93
N PHE A 114 -14.25 -3.21 0.08
CA PHE A 114 -14.05 -4.53 0.71
C PHE A 114 -14.08 -4.55 2.24
N ASN A 115 -14.53 -3.50 2.93
CA ASN A 115 -14.45 -3.43 4.41
C ASN A 115 -15.26 -4.50 5.15
N GLU A 116 -16.22 -5.15 4.50
CA GLU A 116 -16.94 -6.29 5.08
C GLU A 116 -16.12 -7.59 5.13
N LEU A 117 -15.01 -7.69 4.39
CA LEU A 117 -14.18 -8.89 4.30
C LEU A 117 -13.05 -8.97 5.35
N THR A 118 -13.16 -8.22 6.44
CA THR A 118 -12.12 -8.10 7.49
C THR A 118 -11.70 -9.41 8.16
N THR A 119 -12.48 -10.48 8.00
CA THR A 119 -12.17 -11.83 8.52
C THR A 119 -11.41 -12.71 7.54
N HIS A 120 -11.18 -12.26 6.29
CA HIS A 120 -10.46 -13.05 5.28
C HIS A 120 -8.96 -12.71 5.27
N PRO A 121 -8.07 -13.71 5.16
CA PRO A 121 -6.63 -13.47 5.13
C PRO A 121 -6.20 -12.55 3.98
N ALA A 122 -6.86 -12.61 2.82
CA ALA A 122 -6.57 -11.70 1.71
C ALA A 122 -6.75 -10.23 2.09
N TYR A 123 -7.87 -9.89 2.73
CA TYR A 123 -8.12 -8.53 3.20
C TYR A 123 -7.12 -8.14 4.28
N GLN A 124 -6.88 -9.01 5.25
CA GLN A 124 -5.97 -8.73 6.37
C GLN A 124 -4.54 -8.50 5.89
N LEU A 125 -4.08 -9.25 4.90
CA LEU A 125 -2.75 -9.11 4.31
C LEU A 125 -2.60 -7.77 3.56
N LEU A 126 -3.59 -7.40 2.77
CA LEU A 126 -3.64 -6.11 2.08
C LEU A 126 -3.76 -4.94 3.07
N GLY A 127 -4.49 -5.13 4.17
CA GLY A 127 -4.59 -4.17 5.27
C GLY A 127 -3.26 -3.96 5.98
N SER A 128 -2.52 -5.03 6.26
CA SER A 128 -1.15 -4.93 6.81
C SER A 128 -0.22 -4.19 5.85
N LEU A 129 -0.32 -4.47 4.55
CA LEU A 129 0.46 -3.77 3.52
C LEU A 129 0.13 -2.28 3.49
N GLU A 130 -1.17 -1.91 3.46
CA GLU A 130 -1.59 -0.51 3.50
C GLU A 130 -1.06 0.20 4.73
N PHE A 131 -1.16 -0.44 5.90
CA PHE A 131 -0.67 0.12 7.15
C PHE A 131 0.84 0.37 7.15
N ASP A 132 1.64 -0.59 6.68
CA ASP A 132 3.10 -0.45 6.62
C ASP A 132 3.52 0.64 5.63
N ILE A 133 2.87 0.73 4.47
CA ILE A 133 3.12 1.80 3.49
C ILE A 133 2.69 3.15 4.06
N ALA A 134 1.50 3.25 4.65
CA ALA A 134 0.98 4.47 5.27
C ALA A 134 1.95 4.98 6.34
N ARG A 135 2.40 4.10 7.23
CA ARG A 135 3.32 4.45 8.32
C ARG A 135 4.59 5.13 7.81
N ILE A 136 5.14 4.66 6.69
CA ILE A 136 6.42 5.14 6.16
C ILE A 136 6.25 6.37 5.27
N PHE A 137 5.30 6.32 4.34
CA PHE A 137 5.15 7.30 3.26
C PHE A 137 4.04 8.33 3.49
N PHE A 138 2.99 7.99 4.24
CA PHE A 138 1.80 8.82 4.45
C PHE A 138 1.31 8.78 5.91
N PRO A 139 2.18 9.13 6.88
CA PRO A 139 1.88 8.97 8.30
C PRO A 139 0.66 9.81 8.69
N THR A 140 -0.23 9.20 9.47
CA THR A 140 -1.32 9.95 10.10
C THR A 140 -0.77 10.81 11.23
N PRO A 141 -1.22 12.07 11.38
CA PRO A 141 -0.85 12.91 12.52
C PRO A 141 -1.16 12.20 13.84
N GLY A 142 -0.19 12.14 14.75
CA GLY A 142 -0.33 11.46 16.03
C GLY A 142 0.72 11.91 17.04
N PRO A 143 0.56 11.53 18.32
CA PRO A 143 1.47 11.95 19.40
C PRO A 143 2.87 11.35 19.27
N PHE A 144 3.02 10.26 18.50
CA PHE A 144 4.30 9.65 18.19
C PHE A 144 4.69 9.99 16.75
N SER A 145 5.57 10.97 16.60
CA SER A 145 6.14 11.34 15.31
C SER A 145 7.55 10.76 15.17
N GLU A 146 7.75 9.93 14.15
CA GLU A 146 9.09 9.52 13.74
C GLU A 146 9.83 10.74 13.14
N PRO A 147 11.09 11.00 13.53
CA PRO A 147 11.81 12.16 13.05
C PRO A 147 11.94 12.19 11.52
N SER A 148 11.87 13.37 10.91
CA SER A 148 11.91 13.50 9.44
C SER A 148 13.17 12.86 8.83
N ALA A 149 14.31 12.97 9.50
CA ALA A 149 15.58 12.37 9.05
C ALA A 149 15.55 10.84 9.04
N GLU A 150 14.95 10.20 10.05
CA GLU A 150 14.82 8.74 10.09
C GLU A 150 13.82 8.25 9.05
N ARG A 151 12.70 8.96 8.88
CA ARG A 151 11.73 8.68 7.82
C ARG A 151 12.35 8.76 6.44
N GLU A 152 13.09 9.84 6.16
CA GLU A 152 13.80 10.01 4.90
C GLU A 152 14.76 8.84 4.65
N LYS A 153 15.55 8.45 5.65
CA LYS A 153 16.49 7.34 5.55
C LYS A 153 15.77 6.03 5.20
N VAL A 154 14.66 5.72 5.87
CA VAL A 154 13.86 4.51 5.59
C VAL A 154 13.27 4.57 4.19
N GLN A 155 12.70 5.70 3.77
CA GLN A 155 12.16 5.87 2.42
C GLN A 155 13.23 5.66 1.35
N ARG A 156 14.42 6.26 1.52
CA ARG A 156 15.56 6.09 0.60
C ARG A 156 16.00 4.62 0.53
N GLU A 157 16.14 3.97 1.67
CA GLU A 157 16.56 2.57 1.73
C GLU A 157 15.56 1.62 1.07
N ILE A 158 14.26 1.91 1.15
CA ILE A 158 13.23 1.12 0.47
C ILE A 158 13.23 1.41 -1.03
N LEU A 159 13.30 2.68 -1.43
CA LEU A 159 13.16 3.09 -2.83
C LEU A 159 14.40 2.79 -3.69
N LYS A 160 15.58 2.59 -3.10
CA LYS A 160 16.84 2.32 -3.84
C LYS A 160 16.81 1.09 -4.75
N GLU A 161 15.90 0.15 -4.50
CA GLU A 161 15.76 -1.07 -5.32
C GLU A 161 14.85 -0.86 -6.55
N PHE A 162 14.26 0.33 -6.71
CA PHE A 162 13.25 0.62 -7.73
C PHE A 162 13.69 1.73 -8.68
N ASP A 163 13.16 1.68 -9.90
CA ASP A 163 13.40 2.69 -10.94
C ASP A 163 12.58 3.95 -10.66
N ILE A 164 13.09 4.78 -9.76
CA ILE A 164 12.50 6.07 -9.35
C ILE A 164 13.62 7.10 -9.13
N ASP A 165 13.37 8.36 -9.50
CA ASP A 165 14.23 9.47 -9.10
C ASP A 165 14.02 9.75 -7.60
N ILE A 166 14.86 9.14 -6.77
CA ILE A 166 14.79 9.24 -5.32
C ILE A 166 15.02 10.67 -4.86
N GLU A 167 15.91 11.42 -5.50
CA GLU A 167 16.19 12.81 -5.08
C GLU A 167 15.01 13.72 -5.41
N ASP A 168 14.40 13.54 -6.58
CA ASP A 168 13.17 14.24 -6.92
C ASP A 168 12.02 13.86 -5.98
N PHE A 169 11.86 12.57 -5.67
CA PHE A 169 10.88 12.07 -4.72
C PHE A 169 11.06 12.72 -3.34
N ILE A 170 12.26 12.67 -2.76
CA ILE A 170 12.54 13.15 -1.41
C ILE A 170 12.47 14.69 -1.32
N ARG A 171 13.03 15.40 -2.32
CA ARG A 171 12.99 16.87 -2.36
C ARG A 171 11.57 17.38 -2.49
N GLY A 172 10.76 16.72 -3.30
CA GLY A 172 9.34 17.01 -3.50
C GLY A 172 8.42 16.13 -2.65
N ASN A 173 8.84 15.68 -1.47
CA ASN A 173 7.97 14.94 -0.55
C ASN A 173 7.31 15.92 0.44
N PRO A 174 6.01 16.23 0.30
CA PRO A 174 5.28 17.12 1.21
C PRO A 174 5.34 16.71 2.68
N ILE A 175 5.38 15.41 2.97
CA ILE A 175 5.43 14.90 4.34
C ILE A 175 6.75 15.33 4.98
N LEU A 176 7.88 15.07 4.32
CA LEU A 176 9.20 15.46 4.83
C LEU A 176 9.35 16.99 4.90
N ILE A 177 8.85 17.72 3.90
CA ILE A 177 8.86 19.19 3.90
C ILE A 177 8.13 19.73 5.13
N ARG A 178 6.90 19.24 5.39
CA ARG A 178 6.07 19.71 6.50
C ARG A 178 6.59 19.26 7.86
N ASP A 179 7.15 18.06 7.96
CA ASP A 179 7.76 17.57 9.20
C ASP A 179 8.97 18.44 9.59
N ARG A 180 9.87 18.74 8.64
CA ARG A 180 11.02 19.65 8.87
C ARG A 180 10.57 21.05 9.30
N GLN A 181 9.51 21.58 8.70
CA GLN A 181 8.94 22.88 9.09
C GLN A 181 8.40 22.88 10.53
N ARG A 182 7.93 21.73 11.01
CA ARG A 182 7.43 21.54 12.38
C ARG A 182 8.52 21.19 13.39
N GLY A 183 9.76 20.97 12.94
CA GLY A 183 10.86 20.52 13.79
C GLY A 183 10.69 19.07 14.25
N ILE A 184 10.02 18.24 13.44
CA ILE A 184 9.82 16.81 13.65
C ILE A 184 10.95 16.02 12.99
#